data_AF-A0A4U8V116-F1
#
_entry.id   AF-A0A4U8V116-F1
#
_cell.length_a   1.000
_cell.length_b   1.000
_cell.length_c   1.000
_cell.angle_alpha   90.00
_cell.angle_beta   90.00
_cell.angle_gamma   90.00
#
_symmetry.space_group_name_H-M   'P 1'
#
loop_
_entity.id
_entity.type
_entity.pdbx_description
1 polymer ?
#
loop_
_entity_poly.entity_id
_entity_poly.type
_entity_poly.pdbx_seq_one_letter_code
_entity_poly.pdbx_strand_id
1 'polypeptide(L)'
;MYCNRPECYCRSRSLLSSRLKKSLRTQPMYLHSSASHHNSIARQSNVGVDVNSYHQNNYGTAMNRASEELREKMFLSKNVAMRNGQTDFDKNDIIFDDTGMILSGSMEALTQRLLPTRDYCPPRHYIFTLLLNLRTFISPADLMQKILQHCMFEQNANSENFRKESRMRIFDNVYLLCSEWAENVPLDFRSQQMQQRLKELLSLCAVESSCKQRADDLVAQLANQLHRVMRYEAALKSIHKKVEENPTQSEQLSGLITLGATQQPLLISSLTSS
;
A
#
# COMPACT_ATOMS: atom_id res chain seq x y z
N MET A 1 34.62 -36.57 -39.12
CA MET A 1 34.85 -37.57 -38.06
C MET A 1 33.62 -37.64 -37.18
N TYR A 2 33.22 -38.86 -36.86
CA TYR A 2 31.97 -39.29 -36.23
C TYR A 2 31.85 -38.92 -34.74
N CYS A 3 30.58 -38.82 -34.29
CA CYS A 3 30.04 -39.21 -32.97
C CYS A 3 30.51 -38.40 -31.73
N ASN A 4 29.76 -38.26 -30.63
CA ASN A 4 28.53 -38.89 -30.17
C ASN A 4 27.93 -38.07 -29.01
N ARG A 5 26.60 -38.07 -28.88
CA ARG A 5 25.92 -37.88 -27.58
C ARG A 5 26.23 -39.08 -26.68
N PRO A 6 26.06 -38.93 -25.36
CA PRO A 6 25.05 -39.78 -24.73
C PRO A 6 24.12 -39.03 -23.78
N GLU A 7 22.89 -39.51 -23.77
CA GLU A 7 21.85 -39.26 -22.78
C GLU A 7 22.21 -39.91 -21.44
N CYS A 8 21.91 -39.24 -20.32
CA CYS A 8 21.69 -39.93 -19.06
C CYS A 8 20.32 -39.55 -18.50
N TYR A 9 19.45 -40.54 -18.59
CA TYR A 9 18.16 -40.69 -17.94
C TYR A 9 18.38 -40.86 -16.43
N CYS A 10 17.71 -40.08 -15.59
CA CYS A 10 17.39 -40.48 -14.23
C CYS A 10 15.94 -40.10 -13.92
N ARG A 11 15.09 -41.13 -13.96
CA ARG A 11 13.68 -41.12 -13.62
C ARG A 11 13.58 -41.79 -12.25
N SER A 12 13.02 -41.12 -11.25
CA SER A 12 12.44 -41.78 -10.08
C SER A 12 11.29 -40.95 -9.51
N ARG A 13 10.13 -41.59 -9.49
CA ARG A 13 8.81 -41.15 -9.03
C ARG A 13 8.60 -41.66 -7.60
N SER A 14 8.04 -40.84 -6.72
CA SER A 14 7.03 -41.20 -5.69
C SER A 14 6.63 -39.90 -4.97
N LEU A 15 5.41 -39.40 -5.18
CA LEU A 15 4.18 -39.70 -4.43
C LEU A 15 4.27 -39.30 -2.95
N LEU A 16 3.65 -38.18 -2.58
CA LEU A 16 2.57 -38.17 -1.58
C LEU A 16 1.86 -36.81 -1.52
N SER A 17 0.54 -36.93 -1.56
CA SER A 17 -0.47 -35.89 -1.40
C SER A 17 -0.61 -35.52 0.07
N SER A 18 -0.77 -34.23 0.37
CA SER A 18 -1.59 -33.82 1.51
C SER A 18 -2.07 -32.38 1.35
N ARG A 19 -3.31 -32.25 0.86
CA ARG A 19 -4.23 -31.19 1.27
C ARG A 19 -4.35 -31.20 2.79
N LEU A 20 -4.30 -30.03 3.43
CA LEU A 20 -5.12 -29.75 4.61
C LEU A 20 -5.24 -28.24 4.84
N LYS A 21 -6.46 -27.75 4.59
CA LYS A 21 -7.03 -26.53 5.18
C LYS A 21 -7.13 -26.72 6.71
N LYS A 22 -6.86 -25.67 7.48
CA LYS A 22 -7.32 -25.34 8.86
C LYS A 22 -6.58 -24.05 9.27
N SER A 23 -7.06 -23.13 10.09
CA SER A 23 -8.34 -22.78 10.72
C SER A 23 -8.00 -21.47 11.44
N LEU A 24 -8.66 -20.35 11.15
CA LEU A 24 -9.62 -19.68 12.04
C LEU A 24 -9.27 -19.67 13.55
N ARG A 25 -9.21 -18.42 14.06
CA ARG A 25 -9.31 -17.92 15.44
C ARG A 25 -8.13 -18.17 16.38
N THR A 26 -7.55 -17.07 16.87
CA THR A 26 -7.63 -16.67 18.30
C THR A 26 -7.19 -15.21 18.48
N GLN A 27 -8.02 -14.41 19.13
CA GLN A 27 -7.68 -13.13 19.75
C GLN A 27 -7.00 -13.36 21.11
N PRO A 28 -6.29 -12.36 21.66
CA PRO A 28 -6.29 -12.08 23.10
C PRO A 28 -6.86 -10.67 23.37
N MET A 29 -8.01 -10.53 24.01
CA MET A 29 -8.25 -10.47 25.47
C MET A 29 -7.49 -9.35 26.19
N TYR A 30 -8.26 -8.31 26.52
CA TYR A 30 -7.93 -7.20 27.40
C TYR A 30 -7.58 -7.68 28.81
N LEU A 31 -6.46 -7.23 29.36
CA LEU A 31 -6.10 -7.36 30.76
C LEU A 31 -6.47 -6.07 31.50
N HIS A 32 -7.52 -6.16 32.33
CA HIS A 32 -7.78 -5.23 33.42
C HIS A 32 -6.73 -5.48 34.52
N SER A 33 -6.06 -4.43 34.99
CA SER A 33 -5.28 -4.46 36.22
C SER A 33 -5.81 -3.39 37.17
N SER A 34 -6.45 -3.86 38.24
CA SER A 34 -6.83 -3.08 39.41
C SER A 34 -5.68 -3.13 40.41
N ALA A 35 -5.23 -1.98 40.91
CA ALA A 35 -4.38 -1.90 42.09
C ALA A 35 -4.93 -0.84 43.05
N SER A 36 -5.54 -1.35 44.11
CA SER A 36 -5.96 -0.65 45.31
C SER A 36 -4.73 -0.32 46.17
N HIS A 37 -4.64 0.91 46.68
CA HIS A 37 -3.76 1.25 47.80
C HIS A 37 -4.59 1.81 48.95
N HIS A 38 -4.61 1.04 50.05
CA HIS A 38 -5.15 1.38 51.36
C HIS A 38 -4.00 1.83 52.27
N ASN A 39 -4.20 2.93 53.02
CA ASN A 39 -3.80 3.15 54.43
C ASN A 39 -3.77 4.66 54.72
N SER A 40 -4.11 5.18 55.88
CA SER A 40 -4.77 4.68 57.08
C SER A 40 -5.06 5.91 57.94
N ILE A 41 -6.18 5.87 58.67
CA ILE A 41 -6.73 6.98 59.45
C ILE A 41 -6.05 7.01 60.83
N ALA A 42 -5.47 8.16 61.20
CA ALA A 42 -5.10 8.47 62.58
C ALA A 42 -6.13 9.44 63.18
N ARG A 43 -6.73 9.03 64.29
CA ARG A 43 -7.67 9.81 65.10
C ARG A 43 -6.92 10.81 65.97
N GLN A 44 -7.35 12.07 66.01
CA GLN A 44 -7.34 12.88 67.23
C GLN A 44 -8.60 13.74 67.30
N SER A 45 -9.20 13.73 68.48
CA SER A 45 -10.40 14.43 68.92
C SER A 45 -10.05 15.71 69.68
N ASN A 46 -10.78 16.81 69.44
CA ASN A 46 -11.26 17.76 70.46
C ASN A 46 -12.08 18.88 69.77
N VAL A 47 -13.39 19.01 70.05
CA VAL A 47 -14.05 19.90 71.04
C VAL A 47 -13.98 21.39 70.66
N GLY A 48 -15.15 22.02 70.47
CA GLY A 48 -15.29 23.49 70.47
C GLY A 48 -16.41 24.00 69.58
N VAL A 49 -17.46 24.51 70.21
CA VAL A 49 -18.61 25.19 69.59
C VAL A 49 -18.23 26.64 69.25
N ASP A 50 -18.86 27.19 68.20
CA ASP A 50 -19.46 28.54 68.14
C ASP A 50 -18.97 29.61 67.11
N VAL A 51 -20.00 30.21 66.48
CA VAL A 51 -20.17 31.54 65.84
C VAL A 51 -19.62 31.88 64.43
N ASN A 52 -20.58 32.26 63.57
CA ASN A 52 -20.52 33.02 62.31
C ASN A 52 -19.39 34.04 62.14
N SER A 53 -18.81 34.09 60.93
CA SER A 53 -18.44 35.37 60.30
C SER A 53 -18.50 35.28 58.77
N TYR A 54 -19.31 36.16 58.19
CA TYR A 54 -19.51 36.33 56.76
C TYR A 54 -18.23 36.87 56.11
N HIS A 55 -17.55 36.07 55.28
CA HIS A 55 -16.63 36.61 54.28
C HIS A 55 -16.86 35.98 52.91
N GLN A 56 -17.03 36.90 51.96
CA GLN A 56 -17.65 36.74 50.67
C GLN A 56 -16.64 36.24 49.66
N ASN A 57 -17.07 35.24 48.87
CA ASN A 57 -16.40 34.71 47.69
C ASN A 57 -15.97 35.82 46.73
N ASN A 58 -14.67 35.91 46.38
CA ASN A 58 -14.24 36.70 45.23
C ASN A 58 -13.07 36.10 44.42
N TYR A 59 -12.50 34.96 44.85
CA TYR A 59 -11.36 34.33 44.15
C TYR A 59 -11.77 33.26 43.12
N GLY A 60 -12.95 32.66 43.27
CA GLY A 60 -13.45 31.61 42.35
C GLY A 60 -13.95 32.14 41.00
N THR A 61 -14.50 33.35 40.95
CA THR A 61 -15.10 33.90 39.72
C THR A 61 -14.04 34.48 38.76
N ALA A 62 -12.96 35.05 39.30
CA ALA A 62 -11.85 35.55 38.50
C ALA A 62 -11.03 34.41 37.85
N MET A 63 -10.78 33.32 38.59
CA MET A 63 -10.09 32.14 38.06
C MET A 63 -10.88 31.43 36.96
N ASN A 64 -12.22 31.39 37.07
CA ASN A 64 -13.07 30.82 36.01
C ASN A 64 -13.08 31.70 34.75
N ARG A 65 -13.19 33.03 34.87
CA ARG A 65 -13.07 33.93 33.69
C ARG A 65 -11.70 33.87 33.03
N ALA A 66 -10.62 33.88 33.83
CA ALA A 66 -9.28 33.78 33.29
C ALA A 66 -9.07 32.45 32.54
N SER A 67 -9.64 31.35 33.06
CA SER A 67 -9.59 30.03 32.42
C SER A 67 -10.43 29.96 31.14
N GLU A 68 -11.60 30.60 31.10
CA GLU A 68 -12.42 30.68 29.90
C GLU A 68 -11.80 31.59 28.83
N GLU A 69 -11.23 32.73 29.22
CA GLU A 69 -10.48 33.59 28.30
C GLU A 69 -9.25 32.89 27.72
N LEU A 70 -8.57 32.05 28.50
CA LEU A 70 -7.44 31.26 28.01
C LEU A 70 -7.91 30.17 27.05
N ARG A 71 -9.07 29.55 27.31
CA ARG A 71 -9.69 28.53 26.45
C ARG A 71 -10.18 29.14 25.14
N GLU A 72 -10.75 30.33 25.20
CA GLU A 72 -11.20 31.11 24.04
C GLU A 72 -9.99 31.61 23.22
N LYS A 73 -8.96 32.15 23.88
CA LYS A 73 -7.68 32.50 23.21
C LYS A 73 -7.01 31.29 22.57
N MET A 74 -7.06 30.10 23.20
CA MET A 74 -6.59 28.85 22.60
C MET A 74 -7.43 28.45 21.38
N PHE A 75 -8.75 28.57 21.46
CA PHE A 75 -9.66 28.24 20.37
C PHE A 75 -9.49 29.20 19.17
N LEU A 76 -9.37 30.50 19.42
CA LEU A 76 -9.06 31.48 18.39
C LEU A 76 -7.64 31.29 17.82
N SER A 77 -6.63 30.97 18.64
CA SER A 77 -5.29 30.65 18.16
C SER A 77 -5.28 29.42 17.25
N LYS A 78 -6.09 28.40 17.57
CA LYS A 78 -6.25 27.18 16.75
C LYS A 78 -6.94 27.48 15.42
N ASN A 79 -7.91 28.40 15.41
CA ASN A 79 -8.60 28.85 14.20
C ASN A 79 -7.78 29.85 13.35
N VAL A 80 -6.84 30.59 13.96
CA VAL A 80 -5.87 31.43 13.23
C VAL A 80 -4.78 30.54 12.61
N ALA A 81 -4.34 29.48 13.29
CA ALA A 81 -3.45 28.47 12.71
C ALA A 81 -4.09 27.67 11.56
N MET A 82 -5.42 27.54 11.53
CA MET A 82 -6.12 26.98 10.36
C MET A 82 -6.37 27.99 9.23
N ARG A 83 -6.32 29.30 9.50
CA ARG A 83 -6.49 30.36 8.48
C ARG A 83 -5.19 30.82 7.86
N ASN A 84 -4.08 30.75 8.58
CA ASN A 84 -2.75 30.89 8.01
C ASN A 84 -2.26 29.48 7.68
N GLY A 85 -2.27 29.11 6.40
CA GLY A 85 -1.74 27.86 5.87
C GLY A 85 -0.24 27.69 6.06
N GLN A 86 0.26 27.87 7.28
CA GLN A 86 1.52 27.32 7.75
C GLN A 86 1.25 25.86 8.11
N THR A 87 0.95 25.05 7.10
CA THR A 87 1.51 23.70 7.10
C THR A 87 3.02 23.88 7.17
N ASP A 88 3.69 23.13 8.03
CA ASP A 88 5.13 22.91 7.96
C ASP A 88 5.47 22.41 6.53
N PHE A 89 5.59 23.33 5.56
CA PHE A 89 6.23 23.09 4.27
C PHE A 89 7.75 23.02 4.49
N ASP A 90 8.16 22.31 5.54
CA ASP A 90 9.51 22.32 6.05
C ASP A 90 10.23 21.05 5.55
N LYS A 91 11.23 21.30 4.70
CA LYS A 91 12.30 20.42 4.20
C LYS A 91 11.96 19.13 3.46
N ASN A 92 10.81 18.50 3.67
CA ASN A 92 10.48 17.22 3.04
C ASN A 92 9.19 17.22 2.23
N ASP A 93 8.39 18.28 2.28
CA ASP A 93 7.18 18.44 1.46
C ASP A 93 6.23 17.21 1.52
N ILE A 94 6.15 16.59 2.71
CA ILE A 94 5.27 15.46 3.05
C ILE A 94 4.54 15.81 4.34
N ILE A 95 3.22 15.63 4.31
CA ILE A 95 2.31 15.81 5.42
C ILE A 95 1.87 14.44 5.92
N PHE A 96 1.98 14.22 7.23
CA PHE A 96 1.56 12.99 7.90
C PHE A 96 0.29 13.24 8.74
N ASP A 97 -0.48 12.19 8.98
CA ASP A 97 -1.58 12.21 9.96
C ASP A 97 -1.09 11.93 11.38
N ASP A 98 -2.02 12.02 12.33
CA ASP A 98 -1.81 11.74 13.75
C ASP A 98 -1.37 10.29 14.02
N THR A 99 -1.56 9.38 13.06
CA THR A 99 -1.16 7.96 13.15
C THR A 99 0.24 7.69 12.54
N GLY A 100 0.84 8.69 11.90
CA GLY A 100 2.13 8.60 11.22
C GLY A 100 2.03 8.10 9.77
N MET A 101 0.83 8.03 9.19
CA MET A 101 0.61 7.70 7.78
C MET A 101 0.69 8.95 6.91
N ILE A 102 1.09 8.79 5.65
CA ILE A 102 1.23 9.91 4.72
C ILE A 102 -0.17 10.36 4.28
N LEU A 103 -0.48 11.64 4.52
CA LEU A 103 -1.70 12.30 4.03
C LEU A 103 -1.49 12.87 2.63
N SER A 104 -0.39 13.60 2.43
CA SER A 104 -0.06 14.24 1.16
C SER A 104 1.42 14.55 1.06
N GLY A 105 1.87 14.92 -0.14
CA GLY A 105 3.21 15.47 -0.35
C GLY A 105 3.40 15.83 -1.81
N SER A 106 4.49 16.52 -2.14
CA SER A 106 4.84 16.74 -3.54
C SER A 106 5.21 15.44 -4.23
N MET A 107 5.07 15.44 -5.56
CA MET A 107 5.45 14.32 -6.39
C MET A 107 6.92 13.94 -6.17
N GLU A 108 7.80 14.93 -6.06
CA GLU A 108 9.22 14.77 -5.84
C GLU A 108 9.47 14.06 -4.51
N ALA A 109 8.87 14.53 -3.41
CA ALA A 109 9.07 13.93 -2.10
C ALA A 109 8.51 12.51 -2.00
N LEU A 110 7.31 12.28 -2.55
CA LEU A 110 6.71 10.96 -2.60
C LEU A 110 7.56 9.99 -3.42
N THR A 111 8.07 10.46 -4.57
CA THR A 111 8.97 9.68 -5.44
C THR A 111 10.30 9.39 -4.73
N GLN A 112 10.92 10.36 -4.05
CA GLN A 112 12.17 10.13 -3.30
C GLN A 112 11.99 9.05 -2.23
N ARG A 113 10.86 9.06 -1.51
CA ARG A 113 10.55 8.06 -0.49
C ARG A 113 10.26 6.67 -1.06
N LEU A 114 9.99 6.54 -2.37
CA LEU A 114 9.87 5.25 -3.06
C LEU A 114 11.25 4.61 -3.32
N LEU A 115 12.30 5.41 -3.37
CA LEU A 115 13.62 4.96 -3.77
C LEU A 115 14.31 4.18 -2.62
N PRO A 116 14.71 2.92 -2.84
CA PRO A 116 15.32 2.09 -1.82
C PRO A 116 16.79 2.46 -1.61
N THR A 117 17.21 2.56 -0.36
CA THR A 117 18.62 2.75 0.02
C THR A 117 19.15 1.47 0.67
N ARG A 118 20.39 1.48 1.18
CA ARG A 118 20.94 0.35 1.95
C ARG A 118 20.13 0.04 3.20
N ASP A 119 19.71 1.08 3.90
CA ASP A 119 19.15 0.99 5.26
C ASP A 119 17.64 1.23 5.30
N TYR A 120 17.03 1.52 4.15
CA TYR A 120 15.60 1.77 4.02
C TYR A 120 15.01 1.10 2.78
N CYS A 121 13.87 0.43 2.97
CA CYS A 121 13.00 -0.02 1.90
C CYS A 121 11.57 0.45 2.20
N PRO A 122 10.84 1.03 1.24
CA PRO A 122 9.46 1.44 1.46
C PRO A 122 8.57 0.23 1.75
N PRO A 123 7.54 0.37 2.60
CA PRO A 123 6.62 -0.74 2.86
C PRO A 123 5.79 -1.06 1.61
N ARG A 124 5.44 -2.35 1.44
CA ARG A 124 4.73 -2.87 0.27
C ARG A 124 3.46 -2.09 -0.09
N HIS A 125 2.66 -1.71 0.92
CA HIS A 125 1.45 -0.91 0.69
C HIS A 125 1.75 0.47 0.11
N TYR A 126 2.86 1.11 0.52
CA TYR A 126 3.29 2.39 -0.04
C TYR A 126 3.75 2.23 -1.48
N ILE A 127 4.55 1.20 -1.77
CA ILE A 127 5.00 0.86 -3.12
C ILE A 127 3.79 0.69 -4.05
N PHE A 128 2.85 -0.17 -3.66
CA PHE A 128 1.65 -0.46 -4.44
C PHE A 128 0.82 0.81 -4.70
N THR A 129 0.43 1.52 -3.64
CA THR A 129 -0.39 2.72 -3.74
C THR A 129 0.29 3.78 -4.58
N LEU A 130 1.57 4.04 -4.35
CA LEU A 130 2.27 5.09 -5.06
C LEU A 130 2.48 4.72 -6.53
N LEU A 131 2.84 3.48 -6.87
CA LEU A 131 2.95 3.04 -8.27
C LEU A 131 1.62 3.16 -9.02
N LEU A 132 0.49 2.89 -8.37
CA LEU A 132 -0.84 3.10 -8.96
C LEU A 132 -1.12 4.56 -9.30
N ASN A 133 -0.81 5.46 -8.38
CA ASN A 133 -1.17 6.88 -8.49
C ASN A 133 -0.14 7.72 -9.25
N LEU A 134 1.15 7.37 -9.19
CA LEU A 134 2.21 8.15 -9.85
C LEU A 134 2.10 8.15 -11.38
N ARG A 135 1.40 7.19 -12.00
CA ARG A 135 1.28 7.12 -13.47
C ARG A 135 0.61 8.35 -14.10
N THR A 136 -0.18 9.10 -13.33
CA THR A 136 -0.78 10.36 -13.81
C THR A 136 0.23 11.50 -13.88
N PHE A 137 1.40 11.32 -13.28
CA PHE A 137 2.40 12.36 -13.03
C PHE A 137 3.77 12.04 -13.64
N ILE A 138 4.17 10.77 -13.66
CA ILE A 138 5.42 10.27 -14.21
C ILE A 138 5.18 8.99 -15.00
N SER A 139 5.81 8.88 -16.18
CA SER A 139 5.71 7.66 -16.97
C SER A 139 6.45 6.49 -16.27
N PRO A 140 5.99 5.24 -16.41
CA PRO A 140 6.71 4.08 -15.90
C PRO A 140 8.19 4.02 -16.34
N ALA A 141 8.47 4.45 -17.58
CA ALA A 141 9.84 4.46 -18.12
C ALA A 141 10.73 5.49 -17.42
N ASP A 142 10.20 6.68 -17.15
CA ASP A 142 10.94 7.73 -16.44
C ASP A 142 11.15 7.37 -14.97
N LEU A 143 10.16 6.72 -14.34
CA LEU A 143 10.30 6.21 -12.98
C LEU A 143 11.38 5.13 -12.91
N MET A 144 11.38 4.17 -13.84
CA MET A 144 12.43 3.15 -13.96
C MET A 144 13.81 3.80 -14.12
N GLN A 145 13.92 4.83 -14.96
CA GLN A 145 15.16 5.59 -15.14
C GLN A 145 15.64 6.24 -13.85
N LYS A 146 14.73 6.89 -13.09
CA LYS A 146 15.05 7.50 -11.80
C LYS A 146 15.53 6.46 -10.78
N ILE A 147 14.87 5.31 -10.69
CA ILE A 147 15.29 4.21 -9.79
C ILE A 147 16.67 3.70 -10.17
N LEU A 148 16.94 3.50 -11.46
CA LEU A 148 18.25 3.06 -11.95
C LEU A 148 19.34 4.06 -11.60
N GLN A 149 19.13 5.35 -11.88
CA GLN A 149 20.07 6.41 -11.50
C GLN A 149 20.32 6.44 -10.00
N HIS A 150 19.25 6.40 -9.20
CA HIS A 150 19.37 6.36 -7.74
C HIS A 150 20.21 5.17 -7.27
N CYS A 151 19.95 3.97 -7.77
CA CYS A 151 20.72 2.78 -7.40
C CYS A 151 22.21 2.89 -7.81
N MET A 152 22.51 3.54 -8.93
CA MET A 152 23.90 3.85 -9.31
C MET A 152 24.55 4.80 -8.30
N PHE A 153 23.87 5.87 -7.89
CA PHE A 153 24.40 6.82 -6.91
C PHE A 153 24.55 6.18 -5.53
N GLU A 154 23.51 5.52 -5.02
CA GLU A 154 23.51 4.88 -3.70
C GLU A 154 24.65 3.88 -3.54
N GLN A 155 24.89 3.02 -4.53
CA GLN A 155 25.98 2.05 -4.47
C GLN A 155 27.37 2.69 -4.38
N ASN A 156 27.52 3.94 -4.84
CA ASN A 156 28.78 4.67 -4.85
C ASN A 156 28.85 5.80 -3.81
N ALA A 157 27.77 6.05 -3.06
CA ALA A 157 27.66 7.19 -2.15
C ALA A 157 28.53 7.06 -0.88
N ASN A 158 28.82 5.83 -0.44
CA ASN A 158 29.56 5.57 0.78
C ASN A 158 30.52 4.39 0.59
N SER A 159 31.73 4.46 1.17
CA SER A 159 32.71 3.38 1.12
C SER A 159 32.16 2.05 1.69
N GLU A 160 31.27 2.12 2.68
CA GLU A 160 30.58 0.96 3.23
C GLU A 160 29.71 0.23 2.21
N ASN A 161 29.26 0.91 1.14
CA ASN A 161 28.44 0.33 0.09
C ASN A 161 29.25 -0.50 -0.91
N PHE A 162 30.59 -0.45 -0.86
CA PHE A 162 31.43 -1.40 -1.59
C PHE A 162 31.54 -2.76 -0.89
N ARG A 163 31.17 -2.83 0.40
CA ARG A 163 31.15 -4.09 1.15
C ARG A 163 30.05 -5.00 0.62
N LYS A 164 30.35 -6.29 0.62
CA LYS A 164 29.47 -7.33 0.07
C LYS A 164 28.09 -7.29 0.75
N GLU A 165 28.05 -7.23 2.07
CA GLU A 165 26.82 -7.23 2.87
C GLU A 165 25.95 -6.02 2.57
N SER A 166 26.56 -4.84 2.41
CA SER A 166 25.84 -3.61 2.07
C SER A 166 25.24 -3.69 0.67
N ARG A 167 25.98 -4.19 -0.33
CA ARG A 167 25.44 -4.40 -1.68
C ARG A 167 24.30 -5.41 -1.71
N MET A 168 24.40 -6.47 -0.90
CA MET A 168 23.32 -7.45 -0.76
C MET A 168 22.05 -6.81 -0.19
N ARG A 169 22.17 -5.94 0.83
CA ARG A 169 21.01 -5.19 1.37
C ARG A 169 20.38 -4.26 0.34
N ILE A 170 21.21 -3.52 -0.42
CA ILE A 170 20.71 -2.67 -1.51
C ILE A 170 19.98 -3.54 -2.55
N PHE A 171 20.56 -4.67 -2.96
CA PHE A 171 19.91 -5.60 -3.87
C PHE A 171 18.56 -6.08 -3.32
N ASP A 172 18.48 -6.49 -2.06
CA ASP A 172 17.23 -6.99 -1.48
C ASP A 172 16.13 -5.91 -1.47
N ASN A 173 16.47 -4.67 -1.16
CA ASN A 173 15.52 -3.56 -1.15
C ASN A 173 15.06 -3.17 -2.57
N VAL A 174 15.99 -3.14 -3.54
CA VAL A 174 15.68 -2.92 -4.96
C VAL A 174 14.84 -4.08 -5.51
N TYR A 175 15.20 -5.32 -5.19
CA TYR A 175 14.47 -6.51 -5.60
C TYR A 175 13.04 -6.47 -5.08
N LEU A 176 12.83 -6.10 -3.82
CA LEU A 176 11.49 -5.99 -3.25
C LEU A 176 10.62 -4.96 -3.99
N LEU A 177 11.17 -3.76 -4.27
CA LEU A 177 10.47 -2.75 -5.07
C LEU A 177 10.10 -3.29 -6.46
N CYS A 178 11.08 -3.88 -7.15
CA CYS A 178 10.90 -4.45 -8.48
C CYS A 178 9.89 -5.59 -8.50
N SER A 179 9.91 -6.47 -7.50
CA SER A 179 8.97 -7.60 -7.42
C SER A 179 7.54 -7.11 -7.17
N GLU A 180 7.36 -6.16 -6.26
CA GLU A 180 6.05 -5.57 -5.99
C GLU A 180 5.50 -4.84 -7.23
N TRP A 181 6.37 -4.14 -7.98
CA TRP A 181 5.96 -3.49 -9.21
C TRP A 181 5.56 -4.50 -10.29
N ALA A 182 6.40 -5.52 -10.54
CA ALA A 182 6.15 -6.53 -11.55
C ALA A 182 4.92 -7.39 -11.24
N GLU A 183 4.68 -7.73 -9.98
CA GLU A 183 3.54 -8.55 -9.55
C GLU A 183 2.22 -7.78 -9.62
N ASN A 184 2.20 -6.55 -9.08
CA ASN A 184 0.96 -5.79 -8.95
C ASN A 184 0.60 -5.00 -10.21
N VAL A 185 1.60 -4.58 -11.01
CA VAL A 185 1.36 -3.80 -12.22
C VAL A 185 2.19 -4.29 -13.41
N PRO A 186 2.00 -5.55 -13.83
CA PRO A 186 2.81 -6.18 -14.88
C PRO A 186 2.71 -5.44 -16.23
N LEU A 187 1.59 -4.76 -16.50
CA LEU A 187 1.33 -4.08 -17.76
C LEU A 187 2.30 -2.92 -18.04
N ASP A 188 2.92 -2.33 -17.02
CA ASP A 188 3.97 -1.32 -17.21
C ASP A 188 5.19 -1.90 -17.97
N PHE A 189 5.37 -3.21 -17.91
CA PHE A 189 6.47 -3.94 -18.54
C PHE A 189 6.10 -4.56 -19.89
N ARG A 190 4.99 -4.13 -20.50
CA ARG A 190 4.52 -4.70 -21.77
C ARG A 190 5.58 -4.61 -22.89
N SER A 191 6.40 -3.56 -22.90
CA SER A 191 7.48 -3.40 -23.87
C SER A 191 8.71 -4.24 -23.50
N GLN A 192 9.38 -4.80 -24.51
CA GLN A 192 10.67 -5.47 -24.31
C GLN A 192 11.72 -4.53 -23.71
N GLN A 193 11.67 -3.25 -24.08
CA GLN A 193 12.57 -2.24 -23.53
C GLN A 193 12.41 -2.13 -22.00
N MET A 194 11.19 -2.05 -21.47
CA MET A 194 10.99 -1.97 -20.02
C MET A 194 11.48 -3.22 -19.29
N GLN A 195 11.22 -4.42 -19.85
CA GLN A 195 11.72 -5.68 -19.30
C GLN A 195 13.26 -5.71 -19.28
N GLN A 196 13.89 -5.19 -20.33
CA GLN A 196 15.35 -5.07 -20.41
C GLN A 196 15.90 -4.08 -19.35
N ARG A 197 15.24 -2.93 -19.14
CA ARG A 197 15.63 -1.97 -18.08
C ARG A 197 15.50 -2.58 -16.68
N LEU A 198 14.44 -3.34 -16.43
CA LEU A 198 14.28 -4.10 -15.18
C LEU A 198 15.45 -5.06 -14.95
N LYS A 199 15.83 -5.82 -15.99
CA LYS A 199 16.96 -6.74 -15.93
C LYS A 199 18.27 -6.00 -15.64
N GLU A 200 18.51 -4.87 -16.30
CA GLU A 200 19.69 -4.02 -16.09
C GLU A 200 19.76 -3.51 -14.64
N LEU A 201 18.65 -2.98 -14.11
CA LEU A 201 18.55 -2.50 -12.73
C LEU A 201 18.91 -3.59 -11.71
N LEU A 202 18.32 -4.79 -11.86
CA LEU A 202 18.58 -5.89 -10.96
C LEU A 202 20.02 -6.41 -11.09
N SER A 203 20.54 -6.48 -12.31
CA SER A 203 21.92 -6.92 -12.60
C SER A 203 22.96 -5.94 -12.04
N LEU A 204 22.66 -4.63 -12.05
CA LEU A 204 23.51 -3.59 -11.49
C LEU A 204 23.76 -3.81 -9.99
N CYS A 205 22.74 -4.26 -9.26
CA CYS A 205 22.81 -4.46 -7.80
C CYS A 205 23.24 -5.89 -7.42
N ALA A 206 23.16 -6.86 -8.33
CA ALA A 206 23.39 -8.26 -8.05
C ALA A 206 24.89 -8.62 -7.95
N VAL A 207 25.36 -8.92 -6.74
CA VAL A 207 26.76 -9.27 -6.47
C VAL A 207 27.00 -10.78 -6.50
N GLU A 208 26.06 -11.57 -5.98
CA GLU A 208 26.17 -13.03 -5.89
C GLU A 208 25.39 -13.75 -6.98
N SER A 209 25.73 -15.02 -7.22
CA SER A 209 24.98 -15.91 -8.12
C SER A 209 23.53 -16.10 -7.67
N SER A 210 23.27 -16.14 -6.36
CA SER A 210 21.93 -16.20 -5.77
C SER A 210 21.07 -14.98 -6.16
N CYS A 211 21.63 -13.78 -6.09
CA CYS A 211 20.97 -12.54 -6.52
C CYS A 211 20.67 -12.55 -8.01
N LYS A 212 21.65 -12.96 -8.82
CA LYS A 212 21.48 -13.07 -10.28
C LYS A 212 20.37 -14.04 -10.64
N GLN A 213 20.33 -15.20 -9.99
CA GLN A 213 19.26 -16.18 -10.18
C GLN A 213 17.89 -15.60 -9.81
N ARG A 214 17.76 -14.95 -8.64
CA ARG A 214 16.51 -14.29 -8.24
C ARG A 214 16.05 -13.24 -9.24
N ALA A 215 16.99 -12.46 -9.80
CA ALA A 215 16.70 -11.46 -10.80
C ALA A 215 16.20 -12.09 -12.11
N ASP A 216 16.89 -13.13 -12.60
CA ASP A 216 16.49 -13.87 -13.80
C ASP A 216 15.12 -14.54 -13.61
N ASP A 217 14.87 -15.13 -12.44
CA ASP A 217 13.58 -15.74 -12.10
C ASP A 217 12.44 -14.72 -12.12
N LEU A 218 12.65 -13.52 -11.55
CA LEU A 218 11.66 -12.45 -11.56
C LEU A 218 11.34 -11.98 -13.00
N VAL A 219 12.37 -11.77 -13.82
CA VAL A 219 12.20 -11.37 -15.22
C VAL A 219 11.48 -12.45 -16.02
N ALA A 220 11.82 -13.73 -15.82
CA ALA A 220 11.16 -14.85 -16.49
C ALA A 220 9.69 -15.00 -16.06
N GLN A 221 9.39 -14.83 -14.77
CA GLN A 221 8.02 -14.87 -14.26
C GLN A 221 7.16 -13.76 -14.87
N LEU A 222 7.67 -12.52 -14.89
CA LEU A 222 7.01 -11.39 -15.52
C LEU A 222 6.75 -11.62 -17.01
N ALA A 223 7.76 -12.10 -17.76
CA ALA A 223 7.61 -12.40 -19.17
C ALA A 223 6.51 -13.46 -19.43
N ASN A 224 6.45 -14.51 -18.61
CA ASN A 224 5.40 -15.51 -18.68
C ASN A 224 4.01 -14.94 -18.37
N GLN A 225 3.90 -14.08 -17.36
CA GLN A 225 2.65 -13.41 -17.02
C GLN A 225 2.15 -12.52 -18.17
N LEU A 226 3.04 -11.71 -18.75
CA LEU A 226 2.74 -10.86 -19.89
C LEU A 226 2.33 -11.67 -21.12
N HIS A 227 3.04 -12.75 -21.43
CA HIS A 227 2.70 -13.63 -22.54
C HIS A 227 1.30 -14.23 -22.39
N ARG A 228 0.93 -14.65 -21.18
CA ARG A 228 -0.43 -15.13 -20.87
C ARG A 228 -1.46 -14.04 -21.13
N VAL A 229 -1.25 -12.83 -20.60
CA VAL A 229 -2.17 -11.69 -20.80
C VAL A 229 -2.34 -11.38 -22.29
N MET A 230 -1.24 -11.27 -23.04
CA MET A 230 -1.28 -11.00 -24.49
C MET A 230 -2.03 -12.09 -25.26
N ARG A 231 -1.88 -13.36 -24.89
CA ARG A 231 -2.66 -14.44 -25.50
C ARG A 231 -4.15 -14.34 -25.20
N TYR A 232 -4.53 -13.99 -23.97
CA TYR A 232 -5.93 -13.78 -23.62
C TYR A 232 -6.52 -12.59 -24.38
N GLU A 233 -5.80 -11.47 -24.47
CA GLU A 233 -6.22 -10.31 -25.25
C GLU A 233 -6.43 -10.66 -26.73
N ALA A 234 -5.51 -11.42 -27.34
CA ALA A 234 -5.62 -11.85 -28.73
C ALA A 234 -6.82 -12.79 -28.95
N ALA A 235 -7.06 -13.72 -28.03
CA ALA A 235 -8.21 -14.61 -28.09
C ALA A 235 -9.54 -13.83 -27.96
N LEU A 236 -9.62 -12.89 -27.01
CA LEU A 236 -10.80 -12.03 -26.83
C LEU A 236 -11.09 -11.20 -28.09
N LYS A 237 -10.06 -10.58 -28.68
CA LYS A 237 -10.20 -9.85 -29.95
C LYS A 237 -10.73 -10.73 -31.08
N SER A 238 -10.25 -11.97 -31.18
CA SER A 238 -10.74 -12.93 -32.18
C SER A 238 -12.21 -13.31 -31.95
N ILE A 239 -12.62 -13.51 -30.68
CA ILE A 239 -14.01 -13.83 -30.34
C ILE A 239 -14.92 -12.64 -30.66
N HIS A 240 -14.57 -11.42 -30.23
CA HIS A 240 -15.35 -10.22 -30.52
C HIS A 240 -15.53 -10.01 -32.02
N LYS A 241 -14.46 -10.15 -32.80
CA LYS A 241 -14.53 -10.07 -34.27
C LYS A 241 -15.51 -11.09 -34.87
N LYS A 242 -15.47 -12.36 -34.41
CA LYS A 242 -16.39 -13.40 -34.89
C LYS A 242 -17.85 -13.11 -34.54
N VAL A 243 -18.10 -12.49 -33.38
CA VAL A 243 -19.45 -12.06 -32.95
C VAL A 243 -19.94 -10.91 -33.83
N GLU A 244 -19.09 -9.93 -34.14
CA GLU A 244 -19.43 -8.82 -35.05
C GLU A 244 -19.67 -9.30 -36.49
N GLU A 245 -18.91 -10.29 -36.97
CA GLU A 245 -19.07 -10.87 -38.31
C GLU A 245 -20.28 -11.81 -38.45
N ASN A 246 -20.83 -12.34 -37.34
CA ASN A 246 -22.02 -13.22 -37.32
C ASN A 246 -23.06 -12.76 -36.27
N PRO A 247 -23.71 -11.60 -36.46
CA PRO A 247 -24.65 -11.04 -35.48
C PRO A 247 -25.91 -11.91 -35.26
N THR A 248 -26.30 -12.72 -36.25
CA THR A 248 -27.53 -13.53 -36.23
C THR A 248 -27.55 -14.67 -35.20
N GLN A 249 -26.40 -15.16 -34.73
CA GLN A 249 -26.34 -16.11 -33.59
C GLN A 249 -26.31 -15.41 -32.23
N SER A 250 -25.85 -14.16 -32.19
CA SER A 250 -25.79 -13.34 -30.97
C SER A 250 -27.18 -12.83 -30.56
N GLU A 251 -28.02 -12.46 -31.53
CA GLU A 251 -29.41 -12.04 -31.30
C GLU A 251 -30.26 -13.14 -30.65
N GLN A 252 -30.02 -14.41 -30.98
CA GLN A 252 -30.73 -15.56 -30.37
C GLN A 252 -30.39 -15.73 -28.87
N LEU A 253 -29.17 -15.36 -28.45
CA LEU A 253 -28.74 -15.39 -27.05
C LEU A 253 -29.11 -14.10 -26.30
N SER A 254 -29.07 -12.94 -26.96
CA SER A 254 -29.51 -11.66 -26.38
C SER A 254 -31.04 -11.62 -26.15
N GLY A 255 -31.81 -12.25 -27.05
CA GLY A 255 -33.24 -12.47 -26.87
C GLY A 255 -33.58 -13.29 -25.61
N LEU A 256 -32.73 -14.25 -25.23
CA LEU A 256 -32.89 -15.04 -24.00
C LEU A 256 -32.60 -14.24 -22.72
N ILE A 257 -31.64 -13.31 -22.76
CA ILE A 257 -31.37 -12.39 -21.62
C ILE A 257 -32.53 -11.40 -21.45
N THR A 258 -33.13 -10.96 -22.55
CA THR A 258 -34.29 -10.05 -22.53
C THR A 258 -35.56 -10.74 -22.03
N LEU A 259 -35.75 -12.04 -22.32
CA LEU A 259 -36.91 -12.81 -21.83
C LEU A 259 -36.89 -13.02 -20.31
N GLY A 260 -35.72 -12.97 -19.67
CA GLY A 260 -35.58 -12.97 -18.21
C GLY A 260 -35.83 -11.61 -17.54
N ALA A 261 -35.92 -10.53 -18.32
CA ALA A 261 -36.16 -9.17 -17.84
C ALA A 261 -37.59 -8.67 -18.16
N THR A 262 -38.55 -9.60 -18.33
CA THR A 262 -39.96 -9.23 -18.40
C THR A 262 -40.44 -8.79 -17.00
N GLN A 263 -40.23 -7.50 -16.69
CA GLN A 263 -41.16 -6.80 -15.83
C GLN A 263 -42.54 -6.94 -16.48
N GLN A 264 -43.42 -7.66 -15.79
CA GLN A 264 -44.84 -7.66 -16.10
C GLN A 264 -45.33 -6.21 -16.06
N PRO A 265 -45.95 -5.69 -17.13
CA PRO A 265 -46.78 -4.50 -17.00
C PRO A 265 -48.00 -4.92 -16.17
N LEU A 266 -48.14 -4.36 -14.97
CA LEU A 266 -49.41 -4.41 -14.25
C LEU A 266 -50.46 -3.71 -15.14
N LEU A 267 -51.34 -4.50 -15.72
CA LEU A 267 -52.54 -4.01 -16.40
C LEU A 267 -53.42 -3.34 -15.36
N ILE A 268 -53.34 -2.00 -15.27
CA ILE A 268 -54.40 -1.21 -14.65
C ILE A 268 -55.55 -1.21 -15.67
N SER A 269 -56.52 -2.09 -15.41
CA SER A 269 -57.80 -2.11 -16.11
C SER A 269 -58.54 -0.81 -15.82
N SER A 270 -58.98 -0.17 -16.90
CA SER A 270 -59.92 0.94 -16.89
C SER A 270 -61.26 0.49 -16.29
N LEU A 271 -61.72 1.20 -15.27
CA LEU A 271 -63.13 1.23 -14.88
C LEU A 271 -63.66 2.64 -15.09
N THR A 272 -64.21 2.86 -16.29
CA THR A 272 -65.27 3.83 -16.50
C THR A 272 -66.59 3.09 -16.39
N SER A 273 -67.43 3.41 -15.40
CA SER A 273 -68.88 3.45 -15.59
C SER A 273 -69.57 4.06 -14.37
N SER A 274 -70.52 4.96 -14.70
CA SER A 274 -71.64 5.51 -13.92
C SER A 274 -71.36 6.75 -13.07
#